data_AF-A0A6A6HWI4-F1
#
_entry.id   AF-A0A6A6HWI4-F1
#
_cell.length_a   1.000
_cell.length_b   1.000
_cell.length_c   1.000
_cell.angle_alpha   90.00
_cell.angle_beta   90.00
_cell.angle_gamma   90.00
#
_symmetry.space_group_name_H-M   'P 1'
#
loop_
_entity.id
_entity.type
_entity.pdbx_description
1 polymer ?
#
loop_
_entity_poly.entity_id
_entity_poly.type
_entity_poly.pdbx_seq_one_letter_code
_entity_poly.pdbx_strand_id
1 'polypeptide(L)'
;MAEEQAAHHLLNVLEERELNVDLDKVLLAFEDERTKRETAEWVNEYLHEETLLTKEELQLYQTLRKRGILPQYEAEDEPIRPILDHELASAIESLQSSTAAIEEQSKVLEAQRDALMRLKALDKPNLEVEHLRNERRRKEHQEKTRLDIAVNDISTTINEQLMDTRREIDTEKATLKSYLTDRLASDDQILSRLPGIVSQIVAEPAVNEDEKSIEQWCKAIISYRTAEIRARVDAVYLKSLSQPPPAELANAPEAELREQKADLQADLDDLHSQIASVAEMVVDHQLRNPLMGMKERKDRERSQTRTAWLQYVLSTLEYMGKRLDTVTAYTRNVDEFQQALTHISEAAAKRIPDANGEPATPARKRTISTPKSAFSPAIKLKPSKSLDLPPALQEALRHASISFNQDSVDALLDSLSNIQLERNTKLQDHYSSSSSSAHENLAERFSKADGELKTILNALYSHTPFQQVQLTNPKLENRLGNMEKELEKADQQLLEAEANELSLSDAKVRSFIGKYGK
;
A
#
# COMPACT_ATOMS: atom_id res chain seq x y z
N MET A 1 -67.39 -15.86 58.51
CA MET A 1 -66.14 -15.13 58.81
C MET A 1 -65.70 -15.31 60.26
N ALA A 2 -66.29 -14.66 61.27
CA ALA A 2 -65.86 -14.85 62.69
C ALA A 2 -66.18 -16.27 63.23
N GLU A 3 -67.28 -16.86 62.77
CA GLU A 3 -67.75 -18.18 63.22
C GLU A 3 -66.91 -19.33 62.65
N GLU A 4 -66.40 -19.21 61.42
CA GLU A 4 -65.50 -20.21 60.82
C GLU A 4 -64.11 -20.14 61.45
N GLN A 5 -63.67 -18.95 61.85
CA GLN A 5 -62.41 -18.75 62.58
C GLN A 5 -62.45 -19.39 63.97
N ALA A 6 -63.58 -19.33 64.67
CA ALA A 6 -63.75 -20.00 65.96
C ALA A 6 -63.70 -21.54 65.84
N ALA A 7 -64.31 -22.11 64.79
CA ALA A 7 -64.22 -23.55 64.54
C ALA A 7 -62.78 -23.99 64.21
N HIS A 8 -62.06 -23.22 63.39
CA HIS A 8 -60.65 -23.49 63.09
C HIS A 8 -59.73 -23.31 64.32
N HIS A 9 -60.00 -22.32 65.17
CA HIS A 9 -59.25 -22.10 66.42
C HIS A 9 -59.41 -23.28 67.39
N LEU A 10 -60.65 -23.77 67.57
CA LEU A 10 -60.92 -24.94 68.40
C LEU A 10 -60.22 -26.20 67.86
N LEU A 11 -60.25 -26.42 66.54
CA LEU A 11 -59.60 -27.56 65.91
C LEU A 11 -58.07 -27.50 66.06
N ASN A 12 -57.45 -26.33 65.86
CA ASN A 12 -56.01 -26.15 66.05
C ASN A 12 -55.60 -26.44 67.50
N VAL A 13 -56.34 -25.95 68.49
CA VAL A 13 -56.01 -26.19 69.91
C VAL A 13 -56.14 -27.67 70.28
N LEU A 14 -57.10 -28.39 69.70
CA LEU A 14 -57.27 -29.83 69.93
C LEU A 14 -56.16 -30.65 69.29
N GLU A 15 -55.72 -30.26 68.08
CA GLU A 15 -54.62 -30.90 67.35
C GLU A 15 -53.26 -30.65 68.05
N GLU A 16 -52.97 -29.40 68.45
CA GLU A 16 -51.74 -29.03 69.14
C GLU A 16 -51.54 -29.78 70.49
N ARG A 17 -52.63 -30.23 71.10
CA ARG A 17 -52.65 -30.90 72.41
C ARG A 17 -52.86 -32.42 72.33
N GLU A 18 -52.92 -32.98 71.12
CA GLU A 18 -53.09 -34.43 70.86
C GLU A 18 -54.33 -35.03 71.57
N LEU A 19 -55.43 -34.27 71.65
CA LEU A 19 -56.67 -34.73 72.27
C LEU A 19 -57.51 -35.50 71.24
N ASN A 20 -57.67 -36.82 71.42
CA ASN A 20 -58.46 -37.68 70.54
C ASN A 20 -59.97 -37.39 70.66
N VAL A 21 -60.49 -36.47 69.84
CA VAL A 21 -61.92 -36.14 69.73
C VAL A 21 -62.37 -36.34 68.28
N ASP A 22 -63.57 -36.89 68.08
CA ASP A 22 -64.15 -37.10 66.75
C ASP A 22 -64.42 -35.77 66.04
N LEU A 23 -63.63 -35.47 65.00
CA LEU A 23 -63.67 -34.25 64.20
C LEU A 23 -65.07 -33.96 63.63
N ASP A 24 -65.76 -35.01 63.19
CA ASP A 24 -67.10 -34.92 62.59
C ASP A 24 -68.15 -34.39 63.59
N LYS A 25 -68.00 -34.66 64.88
CA LYS A 25 -68.95 -34.18 65.91
C LYS A 25 -68.76 -32.70 66.23
N VAL A 26 -67.52 -32.21 66.11
CA VAL A 26 -67.21 -30.78 66.30
C VAL A 26 -67.76 -29.97 65.13
N LEU A 27 -67.59 -30.47 63.90
CA LEU A 27 -68.13 -29.83 62.70
C LEU A 27 -69.66 -29.80 62.71
N LEU A 28 -70.33 -30.89 63.12
CA LEU A 28 -71.78 -30.93 63.28
C LEU A 28 -72.32 -29.86 64.27
N ALA A 29 -71.57 -29.56 65.34
CA ALA A 29 -71.96 -28.55 66.33
C ALA A 29 -71.89 -27.10 65.80
N PHE A 30 -71.11 -26.87 64.73
CA PHE A 30 -70.98 -25.58 64.04
C PHE A 30 -71.87 -25.47 62.77
N GLU A 31 -72.51 -26.56 62.34
CA GLU A 31 -73.48 -26.58 61.24
C GLU A 31 -74.91 -26.21 61.69
N ASP A 32 -75.28 -26.46 62.96
CA ASP A 32 -76.61 -26.12 63.51
C ASP A 32 -76.73 -24.61 63.82
N GLU A 33 -77.67 -23.92 63.17
CA GLU A 33 -77.82 -22.45 63.19
C GLU A 33 -78.09 -21.85 64.60
N ARG A 34 -78.57 -22.70 65.53
CA ARG A 34 -78.94 -22.29 66.89
C ARG A 34 -77.79 -22.46 67.89
N THR A 35 -76.96 -23.48 67.74
CA THR A 35 -75.81 -23.75 68.62
C THR A 35 -74.54 -23.05 68.16
N LYS A 36 -74.43 -22.75 66.85
CA LYS A 36 -73.24 -22.14 66.24
C LYS A 36 -72.80 -20.82 66.88
N ARG A 37 -73.75 -19.98 67.29
CA ARG A 37 -73.44 -18.68 67.91
C ARG A 37 -72.98 -18.84 69.37
N GLU A 38 -73.64 -19.72 70.12
CA GLU A 38 -73.27 -20.04 71.51
C GLU A 38 -71.91 -20.76 71.58
N THR A 39 -71.62 -21.67 70.65
CA THR A 39 -70.31 -22.36 70.60
C THR A 39 -69.19 -21.44 70.16
N ALA A 40 -69.43 -20.51 69.22
CA ALA A 40 -68.43 -19.51 68.82
C ALA A 40 -68.13 -18.51 69.95
N GLU A 41 -69.15 -18.10 70.72
CA GLU A 41 -68.97 -17.26 71.92
C GLU A 41 -68.20 -18.01 73.01
N TRP A 42 -68.51 -19.29 73.25
CA TRP A 42 -67.78 -20.11 74.22
C TRP A 42 -66.31 -20.32 73.84
N VAL A 43 -66.02 -20.62 72.57
CA VAL A 43 -64.62 -20.77 72.10
C VAL A 43 -63.88 -19.44 72.29
N ASN A 44 -64.51 -18.33 71.93
CA ASN A 44 -63.93 -17.00 72.10
C ASN A 44 -63.99 -16.46 73.53
N GLU A 45 -64.51 -17.18 74.53
CA GLU A 45 -64.48 -16.77 75.93
C GLU A 45 -63.44 -17.60 76.71
N TYR A 46 -63.41 -18.92 76.45
CA TYR A 46 -62.64 -19.87 77.26
C TYR A 46 -61.34 -20.36 76.60
N LEU A 47 -61.13 -20.17 75.29
CA LEU A 47 -59.90 -20.57 74.58
C LEU A 47 -59.02 -19.36 74.18
N HIS A 48 -58.42 -18.69 75.17
CA HIS A 48 -57.42 -17.64 74.99
C HIS A 48 -56.05 -18.02 75.55
N GLU A 49 -54.99 -17.31 75.13
CA GLU A 49 -53.61 -17.54 75.58
C GLU A 49 -53.47 -17.53 77.12
N GLU A 50 -54.31 -16.78 77.84
CA GLU A 50 -54.28 -16.71 79.31
C GLU A 50 -54.93 -17.93 80.01
N THR A 51 -55.88 -18.61 79.36
CA THR A 51 -56.56 -19.80 79.91
C THR A 51 -55.99 -21.12 79.40
N LEU A 52 -55.16 -21.06 78.35
CA LEU A 52 -54.56 -22.21 77.69
C LEU A 52 -53.08 -22.36 78.09
N LEU A 53 -52.77 -23.33 78.95
CA LEU A 53 -51.37 -23.67 79.25
C LEU A 53 -50.60 -23.96 77.96
N THR A 54 -49.49 -23.26 77.72
CA THR A 54 -48.62 -23.50 76.57
C THR A 54 -47.97 -24.89 76.65
N LYS A 55 -47.46 -25.43 75.53
CA LYS A 55 -46.84 -26.78 75.50
C LYS A 55 -45.67 -26.90 76.48
N GLU A 56 -44.90 -25.83 76.64
CA GLU A 56 -43.79 -25.77 77.60
C GLU A 56 -44.30 -25.75 79.05
N GLU A 57 -45.34 -24.98 79.35
CA GLU A 57 -45.96 -24.94 80.69
C GLU A 57 -46.66 -26.25 81.05
N LEU A 58 -47.30 -26.92 80.10
CA LEU A 58 -47.92 -28.23 80.31
C LEU A 58 -46.86 -29.31 80.57
N GLN A 59 -45.75 -29.27 79.84
CA GLN A 59 -44.59 -30.11 80.15
C GLN A 59 -44.00 -29.78 81.52
N LEU A 60 -43.89 -28.50 81.87
CA LEU A 60 -43.45 -28.06 83.19
C LEU A 60 -44.37 -28.61 84.28
N TYR A 61 -45.68 -28.45 84.16
CA TYR A 61 -46.68 -28.99 85.09
C TYR A 61 -46.60 -30.51 85.22
N GLN A 62 -46.45 -31.23 84.10
CA GLN A 62 -46.25 -32.68 84.13
C GLN A 62 -44.93 -33.09 84.77
N THR A 63 -43.84 -32.35 84.54
CA THR A 63 -42.54 -32.62 85.19
C THR A 63 -42.60 -32.32 86.69
N LEU A 64 -43.31 -31.27 87.12
CA LEU A 64 -43.54 -30.93 88.51
C LEU A 64 -44.43 -31.97 89.21
N ARG A 65 -45.45 -32.49 88.51
CA ARG A 65 -46.29 -33.61 88.99
C ARG A 65 -45.49 -34.90 89.12
N LYS A 66 -44.64 -35.22 88.14
CA LYS A 66 -43.76 -36.42 88.17
C LYS A 66 -42.69 -36.32 89.26
N ARG A 67 -42.20 -35.12 89.57
CA ARG A 67 -41.24 -34.86 90.65
C ARG A 67 -41.87 -34.79 92.03
N GLY A 68 -43.21 -34.84 92.15
CA GLY A 68 -43.91 -34.83 93.44
C GLY A 68 -43.87 -33.47 94.16
N ILE A 69 -43.57 -32.39 93.43
CA ILE A 69 -43.39 -31.03 93.97
C ILE A 69 -44.71 -30.24 93.95
N LEU A 70 -45.72 -30.72 93.22
CA LEU A 70 -47.03 -30.07 93.12
C LEU A 70 -47.73 -29.77 94.47
N PRO A 71 -47.79 -30.70 95.45
CA PRO A 71 -48.42 -30.42 96.73
C PRO A 71 -47.62 -29.45 97.63
N GLN A 72 -46.42 -29.02 97.22
CA GLN A 72 -45.64 -27.97 97.92
C GLN A 72 -46.04 -26.55 97.48
N TYR A 73 -46.72 -26.41 96.33
CA TYR A 73 -47.18 -25.11 95.81
C TYR A 73 -48.70 -24.91 95.94
N GLU A 74 -49.47 -25.96 96.25
CA GLU A 74 -50.93 -25.90 96.52
C GLU A 74 -51.27 -25.65 98.00
N ALA A 75 -50.28 -25.59 98.89
CA ALA A 75 -50.46 -25.20 100.29
C ALA A 75 -50.26 -23.69 100.42
N GLU A 76 -51.36 -22.93 100.56
CA GLU A 76 -51.37 -21.48 100.83
C GLU A 76 -50.77 -21.07 102.20
N ASP A 77 -50.15 -21.98 102.94
CA ASP A 77 -49.49 -21.70 104.21
C ASP A 77 -48.16 -22.48 104.31
N GLU A 78 -47.13 -22.01 103.60
CA GLU A 78 -45.76 -22.39 103.91
C GLU A 78 -45.07 -21.23 104.66
N PRO A 79 -44.52 -21.47 105.87
CA PRO A 79 -43.82 -20.43 106.60
C PRO A 79 -42.59 -20.03 105.79
N ILE A 80 -42.56 -18.76 105.38
CA ILE A 80 -41.41 -18.11 104.76
C ILE A 80 -40.18 -18.45 105.61
N ARG A 81 -39.30 -19.32 105.10
CA ARG A 81 -37.99 -19.57 105.70
C ARG A 81 -37.30 -18.20 105.79
N PRO A 82 -36.88 -17.73 106.98
CA PRO A 82 -36.13 -16.49 107.07
C PRO A 82 -34.90 -16.63 106.19
N ILE A 83 -34.76 -15.74 105.21
CA ILE A 83 -33.58 -15.70 104.34
C ILE A 83 -32.39 -15.53 105.28
N LEU A 84 -31.49 -16.49 105.29
CA LEU A 84 -30.36 -16.45 106.21
C LEU A 84 -29.39 -15.35 105.73
N ASP A 85 -28.82 -14.57 106.64
CA ASP A 85 -27.94 -13.45 106.28
C ASP A 85 -26.75 -13.86 105.38
N HIS A 86 -26.27 -15.11 105.47
CA HIS A 86 -25.23 -15.63 104.58
C HIS A 86 -25.72 -15.90 103.15
N GLU A 87 -26.99 -16.27 102.96
CA GLU A 87 -27.61 -16.44 101.65
C GLU A 87 -27.83 -15.07 100.99
N LEU A 88 -28.22 -14.05 101.78
CA LEU A 88 -28.26 -12.66 101.31
C LEU A 88 -26.87 -12.13 100.95
N ALA A 89 -25.87 -12.35 101.82
CA ALA A 89 -24.50 -11.91 101.55
C ALA A 89 -23.91 -12.59 100.30
N SER A 90 -24.12 -13.90 100.14
CA SER A 90 -23.72 -14.65 98.95
C SER A 90 -24.44 -14.17 97.68
N ALA A 91 -25.74 -13.91 97.75
CA ALA A 91 -26.50 -13.37 96.62
C ALA A 91 -26.05 -11.96 96.25
N ILE A 92 -25.73 -11.10 97.24
CA ILE A 92 -25.19 -9.76 97.01
C ILE A 92 -23.80 -9.85 96.38
N GLU A 93 -22.91 -10.71 96.87
CA GLU A 93 -21.56 -10.88 96.31
C GLU A 93 -21.61 -11.47 94.88
N SER A 94 -22.50 -12.42 94.64
CA SER A 94 -22.77 -12.97 93.30
C SER A 94 -23.33 -11.90 92.35
N LEU A 95 -24.26 -11.07 92.82
CA LEU A 95 -24.83 -9.98 92.03
C LEU A 95 -23.80 -8.88 91.77
N GLN A 96 -22.96 -8.54 92.74
CA GLN A 96 -21.87 -7.58 92.59
C GLN A 96 -20.80 -8.08 91.62
N SER A 97 -20.40 -9.35 91.71
CA SER A 97 -19.45 -9.95 90.77
C SER A 97 -20.02 -10.05 89.35
N SER A 98 -21.30 -10.39 89.21
CA SER A 98 -22.02 -10.36 87.92
C SER A 98 -22.11 -8.94 87.36
N THR A 99 -22.42 -7.95 88.20
CA THR A 99 -22.49 -6.54 87.80
C THR A 99 -21.11 -6.02 87.36
N ALA A 100 -20.05 -6.36 88.11
CA ALA A 100 -18.68 -6.02 87.74
C ALA A 100 -18.26 -6.67 86.41
N ALA A 101 -18.61 -7.94 86.19
CA ALA A 101 -18.35 -8.62 84.93
C ALA A 101 -19.11 -8.00 83.76
N ILE A 102 -20.37 -7.58 83.96
CA ILE A 102 -21.18 -6.88 82.95
C ILE A 102 -20.57 -5.50 82.64
N GLU A 103 -20.10 -4.76 83.65
CA GLU A 103 -19.43 -3.48 83.45
C GLU A 103 -18.12 -3.63 82.68
N GLU A 104 -17.32 -4.67 82.96
CA GLU A 104 -16.11 -4.97 82.18
C GLU A 104 -16.45 -5.31 80.73
N GLN A 105 -17.46 -6.15 80.51
CA GLN A 105 -17.93 -6.48 79.16
C GLN A 105 -18.45 -5.24 78.42
N SER A 106 -19.18 -4.37 79.11
CA SER A 106 -19.68 -3.11 78.55
C SER A 106 -18.54 -2.20 78.12
N LYS A 107 -17.50 -2.03 78.96
CA LYS A 107 -16.29 -1.27 78.61
C LYS A 107 -15.55 -1.85 77.41
N VAL A 108 -15.45 -3.18 77.31
CA VAL A 108 -14.83 -3.84 76.16
C VAL A 108 -15.65 -3.61 74.89
N LEU A 109 -16.98 -3.71 74.96
CA LEU A 109 -17.86 -3.45 73.82
C LEU A 109 -17.81 -1.99 73.38
N GLU A 110 -17.73 -1.04 74.31
CA GLU A 110 -17.53 0.38 74.00
C GLU A 110 -16.18 0.61 73.30
N ALA A 111 -15.11 0.01 73.81
CA ALA A 111 -13.79 0.09 73.18
C ALA A 111 -13.77 -0.53 71.78
N GLN A 112 -14.45 -1.66 71.57
CA GLN A 112 -14.63 -2.30 70.26
C GLN A 112 -15.46 -1.43 69.32
N ARG A 113 -16.57 -0.85 69.82
CA ARG A 113 -17.43 0.05 69.05
C ARG A 113 -16.67 1.30 68.62
N ASP A 114 -15.86 1.88 69.49
CA ASP A 114 -15.02 3.03 69.16
C ASP A 114 -13.90 2.67 68.16
N ALA A 115 -13.28 1.49 68.29
CA ALA A 115 -12.32 1.00 67.32
C ALA A 115 -12.95 0.77 65.94
N LEU A 116 -14.15 0.18 65.88
CA LEU A 116 -14.91 0.01 64.64
C LEU A 116 -15.34 1.34 64.03
N MET A 117 -15.73 2.32 64.84
CA MET A 117 -16.06 3.66 64.36
C MET A 117 -14.83 4.39 63.79
N ARG A 118 -13.64 4.20 64.39
CA ARG A 118 -12.38 4.72 63.84
C ARG A 118 -11.98 4.02 62.54
N LEU A 119 -12.13 2.70 62.45
CA LEU A 119 -11.91 1.95 61.21
C LEU A 119 -12.87 2.39 60.11
N LYS A 120 -14.17 2.55 60.42
CA LYS A 120 -15.16 3.07 59.47
C LYS A 120 -14.89 4.51 59.03
N ALA A 121 -14.25 5.31 59.87
CA ALA A 121 -13.83 6.66 59.49
C ALA A 121 -12.62 6.65 58.54
N LEU A 122 -11.70 5.70 58.71
CA LEU A 122 -10.53 5.48 57.83
C LEU A 122 -10.93 4.81 56.50
N ASP A 123 -11.93 3.93 56.52
CA ASP A 123 -12.45 3.20 55.35
C ASP A 123 -13.49 4.00 54.55
N LYS A 124 -13.58 5.33 54.77
CA LYS A 124 -14.32 6.18 53.84
C LYS A 124 -13.55 6.17 52.52
N PRO A 125 -14.06 5.54 51.44
CA PRO A 125 -13.38 5.57 50.17
C PRO A 125 -13.24 7.03 49.79
N ASN A 126 -12.01 7.45 49.46
CA ASN A 126 -11.78 8.80 48.97
C ASN A 126 -12.48 8.89 47.61
N LEU A 127 -13.73 9.33 47.61
CA LEU A 127 -14.61 9.39 46.45
C LEU A 127 -13.94 10.17 45.31
N GLU A 128 -13.17 11.21 45.65
CA GLU A 128 -12.41 11.99 44.68
C GLU A 128 -11.36 11.15 43.95
N VAL A 129 -10.62 10.28 44.65
CA VAL A 129 -9.62 9.39 44.04
C VAL A 129 -10.27 8.34 43.15
N GLU A 130 -11.40 7.76 43.56
CA GLU A 130 -12.16 6.82 42.74
C GLU A 130 -12.78 7.51 41.50
N HIS A 131 -13.30 8.74 41.66
CA HIS A 131 -13.79 9.54 40.54
C HIS A 131 -12.67 9.84 39.54
N LEU A 132 -11.50 10.31 40.00
CA LEU A 132 -10.34 10.56 39.13
C LEU A 132 -9.86 9.30 38.42
N ARG A 133 -9.84 8.15 39.11
CA ARG A 133 -9.48 6.85 38.51
C ARG A 133 -10.49 6.40 37.46
N ASN A 134 -11.78 6.63 37.69
CA ASN A 134 -12.84 6.29 36.74
C ASN A 134 -12.85 7.21 35.53
N GLU A 135 -12.58 8.51 35.72
CA GLU A 135 -12.40 9.45 34.61
C GLU A 135 -11.19 9.09 33.75
N ARG A 136 -10.06 8.74 34.38
CA ARG A 136 -8.88 8.25 33.66
C ARG A 136 -9.20 7.00 32.83
N ARG A 137 -9.85 6.00 33.43
CA ARG A 137 -10.27 4.78 32.71
C ARG A 137 -11.21 5.07 31.54
N ARG A 138 -12.14 6.04 31.70
CA ARG A 138 -13.03 6.47 30.61
C ARG A 138 -12.26 7.14 29.47
N LYS A 139 -11.30 8.02 29.78
CA LYS A 139 -10.45 8.67 28.77
C LYS A 139 -9.59 7.64 28.04
N GLU A 140 -8.92 6.75 28.76
CA GLU A 140 -8.13 5.66 28.18
C GLU A 140 -8.98 4.74 27.28
N HIS A 141 -10.20 4.42 27.69
CA HIS A 141 -11.12 3.63 26.87
C HIS A 141 -11.55 4.38 25.60
N GLN A 142 -11.87 5.68 25.71
CA GLN A 142 -12.20 6.50 24.55
C GLN A 142 -11.02 6.59 23.58
N GLU A 143 -9.81 6.83 24.07
CA GLU A 143 -8.59 6.85 23.26
C GLU A 143 -8.33 5.50 22.61
N LYS A 144 -8.47 4.39 23.34
CA LYS A 144 -8.36 3.04 22.79
C LYS A 144 -9.37 2.82 21.66
N THR A 145 -10.65 3.14 21.88
CA THR A 145 -11.67 2.98 20.83
C THR A 145 -11.40 3.87 19.61
N ARG A 146 -10.87 5.08 19.83
CA ARG A 146 -10.47 5.97 18.73
C ARG A 146 -9.29 5.39 17.94
N LEU A 147 -8.29 4.83 18.62
CA LEU A 147 -7.15 4.18 17.98
C LEU A 147 -7.58 2.91 17.24
N ASP A 148 -8.46 2.10 17.81
CA ASP A 148 -8.99 0.89 17.16
C ASP A 148 -9.76 1.24 15.87
N ILE A 149 -10.57 2.31 15.90
CA ILE A 149 -11.26 2.82 14.69
C ILE A 149 -10.22 3.29 13.65
N ALA A 150 -9.22 4.06 14.05
CA ALA A 150 -8.18 4.55 13.14
C ALA A 150 -7.34 3.41 12.53
N VAL A 151 -7.00 2.39 13.32
CA VAL A 151 -6.29 1.20 12.84
C VAL A 151 -7.13 0.43 11.85
N ASN A 152 -8.43 0.27 12.11
CA ASN A 152 -9.34 -0.41 11.17
C ASN A 152 -9.48 0.38 9.86
N ASP A 153 -9.63 1.71 9.93
CA ASP A 153 -9.74 2.59 8.76
C ASP A 153 -8.47 2.58 7.89
N ILE A 154 -7.29 2.60 8.53
CA ILE A 154 -6.02 2.45 7.82
C ILE A 154 -5.91 1.04 7.21
N SER A 155 -6.34 0.00 7.91
CA SER A 155 -6.30 -1.38 7.42
C SER A 155 -7.24 -1.59 6.22
N THR A 156 -8.44 -1.02 6.25
CA THR A 156 -9.36 -1.03 5.10
C THR A 156 -8.78 -0.26 3.93
N THR A 157 -8.22 0.92 4.16
CA THR A 157 -7.58 1.74 3.12
C THR A 157 -6.41 1.01 2.46
N ILE A 158 -5.53 0.38 3.24
CA ILE A 158 -4.40 -0.41 2.72
C ILE A 158 -4.91 -1.58 1.87
N ASN A 159 -5.93 -2.30 2.33
CA ASN A 159 -6.49 -3.42 1.59
C ASN A 159 -7.17 -2.97 0.29
N GLU A 160 -7.90 -1.86 0.30
CA GLU A 160 -8.49 -1.27 -0.90
C GLU A 160 -7.41 -0.87 -1.91
N GLN A 161 -6.37 -0.16 -1.47
CA GLN A 161 -5.24 0.23 -2.32
C GLN A 161 -4.49 -0.99 -2.88
N LEU A 162 -4.26 -2.03 -2.07
CA LEU A 162 -3.63 -3.27 -2.53
C LEU A 162 -4.50 -4.03 -3.55
N MET A 163 -5.82 -4.03 -3.36
CA MET A 163 -6.74 -4.64 -4.31
C MET A 163 -6.82 -3.87 -5.62
N ASP A 164 -6.83 -2.54 -5.57
CA ASP A 164 -6.91 -1.69 -6.75
C ASP A 164 -5.61 -1.76 -7.57
N THR A 165 -4.45 -1.63 -6.92
CA THR A 165 -3.15 -1.83 -7.59
C THR A 165 -3.00 -3.23 -8.18
N ARG A 166 -3.52 -4.28 -7.51
CA ARG A 166 -3.55 -5.63 -8.08
C ARG A 166 -4.41 -5.72 -9.33
N ARG A 167 -5.60 -5.11 -9.32
CA ARG A 167 -6.48 -5.05 -10.51
C ARG A 167 -5.81 -4.31 -11.65
N GLU A 168 -5.16 -3.19 -11.36
CA GLU A 168 -4.41 -2.40 -12.36
C GLU A 168 -3.33 -3.27 -13.02
N ILE A 169 -2.49 -3.97 -12.25
CA ILE A 169 -1.48 -4.90 -12.79
C ILE A 169 -2.13 -6.00 -13.64
N ASP A 170 -3.23 -6.59 -13.18
CA ASP A 170 -3.93 -7.64 -13.94
C ASP A 170 -4.47 -7.09 -15.28
N THR A 171 -4.96 -5.85 -15.31
CA THR A 171 -5.37 -5.18 -16.55
C THR A 171 -4.17 -4.87 -17.45
N GLU A 172 -3.07 -4.34 -16.90
CA GLU A 172 -1.84 -4.08 -17.65
C GLU A 172 -1.28 -5.37 -18.25
N LYS A 173 -1.27 -6.47 -17.50
CA LYS A 173 -0.85 -7.78 -17.98
C LYS A 173 -1.73 -8.31 -19.10
N ALA A 174 -3.04 -8.12 -19.01
CA ALA A 174 -3.98 -8.49 -20.07
C ALA A 174 -3.74 -7.66 -21.35
N THR A 175 -3.55 -6.34 -21.23
CA THR A 175 -3.24 -5.46 -22.37
C THR A 175 -1.87 -5.75 -22.98
N LEU A 176 -0.87 -6.07 -22.15
CA LEU A 176 0.45 -6.45 -22.60
C LEU A 176 0.41 -7.78 -23.36
N LYS A 177 -0.38 -8.74 -22.88
CA LYS A 177 -0.60 -10.02 -23.56
C LYS A 177 -1.24 -9.82 -24.93
N SER A 178 -2.31 -9.03 -25.05
CA SER A 178 -2.94 -8.76 -26.35
C SER A 178 -2.02 -8.01 -27.29
N TYR A 179 -1.31 -6.99 -26.78
CA TYR A 179 -0.29 -6.28 -27.55
C TYR A 179 0.80 -7.22 -28.07
N LEU A 180 1.30 -8.11 -27.22
CA LEU A 180 2.34 -9.06 -27.59
C LEU A 180 1.85 -10.08 -28.64
N THR A 181 0.61 -10.59 -28.52
CA THR A 181 0.04 -11.50 -29.52
C THR A 181 -0.15 -10.82 -30.87
N ASP A 182 -0.67 -9.59 -30.90
CA ASP A 182 -0.89 -8.84 -32.14
C ASP A 182 0.44 -8.50 -32.83
N ARG A 183 1.47 -8.17 -32.03
CA ARG A 183 2.79 -7.83 -32.56
C ARG A 183 3.55 -9.04 -33.05
N LEU A 184 3.55 -10.15 -32.31
CA LEU A 184 4.14 -11.39 -32.80
C LEU A 184 3.44 -11.90 -34.05
N ALA A 185 2.11 -11.81 -34.14
CA ALA A 185 1.39 -12.16 -35.37
C ALA A 185 1.78 -11.27 -36.56
N SER A 186 1.97 -9.96 -36.33
CA SER A 186 2.49 -9.04 -37.33
C SER A 186 3.91 -9.41 -37.77
N ASP A 187 4.76 -9.87 -36.86
CA ASP A 187 6.14 -10.25 -37.16
C ASP A 187 6.20 -11.56 -37.93
N ASP A 188 5.40 -12.54 -37.56
CA ASP A 188 5.22 -13.79 -38.31
C ASP A 188 4.73 -13.52 -39.74
N GLN A 189 3.87 -12.51 -39.93
CA GLN A 189 3.45 -12.09 -41.26
C GLN A 189 4.59 -11.48 -42.08
N ILE A 190 5.50 -10.73 -41.45
CA ILE A 190 6.68 -10.17 -42.13
C ILE A 190 7.67 -11.30 -42.46
N LEU A 191 7.94 -12.17 -41.49
CA LEU A 191 8.85 -13.30 -41.62
C LEU A 191 8.38 -14.31 -42.67
N SER A 192 7.08 -14.58 -42.79
CA SER A 192 6.53 -15.46 -43.83
C SER A 192 6.69 -14.92 -45.26
N ARG A 193 6.80 -13.59 -45.43
CA ARG A 193 7.07 -12.96 -46.74
C ARG A 193 8.56 -12.92 -47.08
N LEU A 194 9.43 -13.07 -46.08
CA LEU A 194 10.88 -12.95 -46.21
C LEU A 194 11.52 -14.01 -47.12
N PRO A 195 11.09 -15.29 -47.13
CA PRO A 195 11.56 -16.29 -48.10
C PRO A 195 11.36 -15.88 -49.57
N GLY A 196 10.27 -15.16 -49.87
CA GLY A 196 10.00 -14.65 -51.22
C GLY A 196 10.94 -13.51 -51.64
N ILE A 197 11.45 -12.75 -50.67
CA ILE A 197 12.47 -11.71 -50.90
C ILE A 197 13.84 -12.38 -51.03
N VAL A 198 14.13 -13.37 -50.17
CA VAL A 198 15.39 -14.12 -50.20
C VAL A 198 15.55 -14.88 -51.51
N SER A 199 14.48 -15.46 -52.07
CA SER A 199 14.56 -16.13 -53.38
C SER A 199 14.90 -15.14 -54.51
N GLN A 200 14.49 -13.87 -54.42
CA GLN A 200 14.89 -12.82 -55.36
C GLN A 200 16.35 -12.37 -55.18
N ILE A 201 16.88 -12.44 -53.96
CA ILE A 201 18.29 -12.14 -53.62
C ILE A 201 19.22 -13.29 -54.04
N VAL A 202 18.77 -14.53 -53.85
CA VAL A 202 19.56 -15.76 -54.03
C VAL A 202 19.45 -16.32 -55.44
N ALA A 203 18.55 -15.80 -56.30
CA ALA A 203 18.53 -16.13 -57.73
C ALA A 203 19.94 -15.89 -58.33
N GLU A 204 20.72 -16.98 -58.39
CA GLU A 204 22.11 -16.96 -58.80
C GLU A 204 22.20 -16.48 -60.24
N PRO A 205 23.20 -15.64 -60.57
CA PRO A 205 23.44 -15.30 -61.95
C PRO A 205 23.92 -16.58 -62.66
N ALA A 206 23.19 -17.00 -63.69
CA ALA A 206 23.61 -17.99 -64.68
C ALA A 206 24.84 -17.53 -65.51
N VAL A 207 25.73 -16.72 -64.93
CA VAL A 207 26.76 -15.96 -65.64
C VAL A 207 28.14 -16.53 -65.29
N ASN A 208 28.50 -17.54 -66.07
CA ASN A 208 29.89 -17.76 -66.49
C ASN A 208 29.99 -18.14 -67.99
N GLU A 209 28.85 -18.32 -68.68
CA GLU A 209 28.79 -18.65 -70.10
C GLU A 209 28.67 -17.40 -71.00
N ASP A 210 28.04 -16.32 -70.53
CA ASP A 210 27.79 -15.12 -71.36
C ASP A 210 29.06 -14.36 -71.74
N GLU A 211 30.07 -14.28 -70.86
CA GLU A 211 31.30 -13.53 -71.17
C GLU A 211 32.20 -14.29 -72.14
N LYS A 212 32.38 -15.59 -71.88
CA LYS A 212 33.13 -16.48 -72.76
C LYS A 212 32.47 -16.58 -74.12
N SER A 213 31.14 -16.62 -74.17
CA SER A 213 30.42 -16.61 -75.44
C SER A 213 30.55 -15.26 -76.15
N ILE A 214 30.38 -14.11 -75.49
CA ILE A 214 30.60 -12.78 -76.09
C ILE A 214 32.00 -12.68 -76.70
N GLU A 215 33.05 -13.13 -75.99
CA GLU A 215 34.41 -13.15 -76.54
C GLU A 215 34.56 -14.10 -77.74
N GLN A 216 33.95 -15.28 -77.69
CA GLN A 216 33.95 -16.22 -78.82
C GLN A 216 33.24 -15.64 -80.05
N TRP A 217 32.08 -15.01 -79.87
CA TRP A 217 31.34 -14.34 -80.94
C TRP A 217 32.15 -13.17 -81.53
N CYS A 218 32.78 -12.34 -80.68
CA CYS A 218 33.62 -11.25 -81.15
C CYS A 218 34.82 -11.76 -81.97
N LYS A 219 35.50 -12.81 -81.50
CA LYS A 219 36.60 -13.47 -82.24
C LYS A 219 36.13 -14.04 -83.58
N ALA A 220 34.97 -14.66 -83.62
CA ALA A 220 34.38 -15.17 -84.86
C ALA A 220 34.02 -14.03 -85.82
N ILE A 221 33.46 -12.92 -85.33
CA ILE A 221 33.13 -11.76 -86.17
C ILE A 221 34.40 -11.11 -86.74
N ILE A 222 35.48 -11.00 -85.95
CA ILE A 222 36.78 -10.50 -86.42
C ILE A 222 37.33 -11.39 -87.53
N SER A 223 37.29 -12.71 -87.37
CA SER A 223 37.79 -13.64 -88.40
C SER A 223 36.96 -13.56 -89.69
N TYR A 224 35.64 -13.51 -89.59
CA TYR A 224 34.74 -13.36 -90.74
C TYR A 224 34.95 -12.02 -91.46
N ARG A 225 35.04 -10.90 -90.72
CA ARG A 225 35.29 -9.58 -91.34
C ARG A 225 36.67 -9.49 -91.98
N THR A 226 37.70 -10.06 -91.34
CA THR A 226 39.04 -10.10 -91.91
C THR A 226 39.06 -10.90 -93.21
N ALA A 227 38.40 -12.07 -93.24
CA ALA A 227 38.27 -12.89 -94.44
C ALA A 227 37.46 -12.20 -95.54
N GLU A 228 36.37 -11.52 -95.18
CA GLU A 228 35.55 -10.75 -96.14
C GLU A 228 36.34 -9.60 -96.76
N ILE A 229 37.04 -8.80 -95.96
CA ILE A 229 37.82 -7.67 -96.45
C ILE A 229 38.99 -8.15 -97.33
N ARG A 230 39.71 -9.20 -96.92
CA ARG A 230 40.76 -9.83 -97.74
C ARG A 230 40.21 -10.32 -99.08
N ALA A 231 39.11 -11.07 -99.06
CA ALA A 231 38.47 -11.55 -100.28
C ALA A 231 38.01 -10.41 -101.21
N ARG A 232 37.55 -9.27 -100.65
CA ARG A 232 37.21 -8.08 -101.43
C ARG A 232 38.44 -7.41 -102.03
N VAL A 233 39.53 -7.29 -101.28
CA VAL A 233 40.81 -6.74 -101.75
C VAL A 233 41.38 -7.62 -102.86
N ASP A 234 41.42 -8.94 -102.66
CA ASP A 234 41.85 -9.91 -103.68
C ASP A 234 40.97 -9.85 -104.93
N ALA A 235 39.65 -9.73 -104.79
CA ALA A 235 38.74 -9.62 -105.92
C ALA A 235 38.98 -8.32 -106.71
N VAL A 236 39.26 -7.20 -106.05
CA VAL A 236 39.61 -5.92 -106.71
C VAL A 236 40.96 -6.02 -107.40
N TYR A 237 41.96 -6.63 -106.76
CA TYR A 237 43.28 -6.87 -107.33
C TYR A 237 43.18 -7.75 -108.59
N LEU A 238 42.50 -8.90 -108.53
CA LEU A 238 42.29 -9.78 -109.68
C LEU A 238 41.46 -9.12 -110.79
N LYS A 239 40.46 -8.32 -110.43
CA LYS A 239 39.68 -7.53 -111.40
C LYS A 239 40.53 -6.46 -112.08
N SER A 240 41.47 -5.84 -111.37
CA SER A 240 42.40 -4.87 -111.98
C SER A 240 43.40 -5.54 -112.94
N LEU A 241 43.83 -6.77 -112.64
CA LEU A 241 44.71 -7.55 -113.51
C LEU A 241 44.03 -8.05 -114.80
N SER A 242 42.70 -8.15 -114.80
CA SER A 242 41.91 -8.56 -115.98
C SER A 242 41.47 -7.37 -116.85
N GLN A 243 41.71 -6.14 -116.40
CA GLN A 243 41.50 -4.95 -117.20
C GLN A 243 42.70 -4.71 -118.13
N PRO A 244 42.48 -4.29 -119.38
CA PRO A 244 43.57 -3.99 -120.30
C PRO A 244 44.46 -2.87 -119.73
N PRO A 245 45.80 -2.98 -119.87
CA PRO A 245 46.72 -2.02 -119.28
C PRO A 245 46.44 -0.61 -119.82
N PRO A 246 46.43 0.43 -118.96
CA PRO A 246 46.38 1.82 -119.38
C PRO A 246 47.43 2.12 -120.45
N ALA A 247 47.08 2.96 -121.44
CA ALA A 247 47.94 3.29 -122.58
C ALA A 247 49.31 3.89 -122.17
N GLU A 248 49.44 4.40 -120.94
CA GLU A 248 50.67 4.93 -120.35
C GLU A 248 51.68 3.85 -119.92
N LEU A 249 51.20 2.63 -119.60
CA LEU A 249 52.05 1.49 -119.15
C LEU A 249 52.58 0.64 -120.31
N ALA A 250 52.08 0.86 -121.54
CA ALA A 250 52.54 0.12 -122.72
C ALA A 250 53.92 0.56 -123.24
N ASN A 251 54.42 1.72 -122.79
CA ASN A 251 55.69 2.33 -123.25
C ASN A 251 56.79 2.37 -122.17
N ALA A 252 56.54 1.83 -120.97
CA ALA A 252 57.52 1.80 -119.87
C ALA A 252 58.49 0.61 -120.00
N PRO A 253 59.76 0.75 -119.58
CA PRO A 253 60.72 -0.35 -119.61
C PRO A 253 60.29 -1.49 -118.67
N GLU A 254 60.44 -2.73 -119.14
CA GLU A 254 59.98 -3.95 -118.46
C GLU A 254 60.59 -4.15 -117.05
N ALA A 255 61.74 -3.51 -116.77
CA ALA A 255 62.39 -3.51 -115.47
C ALA A 255 61.61 -2.66 -114.44
N GLU A 256 61.17 -1.45 -114.81
CA GLU A 256 60.39 -0.55 -113.94
C GLU A 256 58.99 -1.13 -113.64
N LEU A 257 58.38 -1.82 -114.61
CA LEU A 257 57.10 -2.52 -114.42
C LEU A 257 57.21 -3.70 -113.45
N ARG A 258 58.35 -4.40 -113.41
CA ARG A 258 58.60 -5.49 -112.45
C ARG A 258 58.80 -4.96 -111.03
N GLU A 259 59.52 -3.86 -110.88
CA GLU A 259 59.74 -3.20 -109.59
C GLU A 259 58.43 -2.67 -109.00
N GLN A 260 57.64 -1.93 -109.79
CA GLN A 260 56.31 -1.44 -109.37
C GLN A 260 55.36 -2.57 -108.98
N LYS A 261 55.42 -3.73 -109.66
CA LYS A 261 54.63 -4.91 -109.29
C LYS A 261 55.09 -5.51 -107.97
N ALA A 262 56.39 -5.56 -107.71
CA ALA A 262 56.95 -6.06 -106.45
C ALA A 262 56.58 -5.13 -105.28
N ASP A 263 56.65 -3.82 -105.49
CA ASP A 263 56.25 -2.81 -104.50
C ASP A 263 54.75 -2.90 -104.19
N LEU A 264 53.89 -2.98 -105.22
CA LEU A 264 52.44 -3.16 -105.03
C LEU A 264 52.08 -4.48 -104.32
N GLN A 265 52.88 -5.54 -104.52
CA GLN A 265 52.70 -6.80 -103.79
C GLN A 265 53.12 -6.66 -102.32
N ALA A 266 54.21 -5.95 -102.04
CA ALA A 266 54.63 -5.65 -100.67
C ALA A 266 53.59 -4.79 -99.93
N ASP A 267 53.02 -3.78 -100.60
CA ASP A 267 51.95 -2.93 -100.06
C ASP A 267 50.66 -3.73 -99.82
N LEU A 268 50.34 -4.70 -100.69
CA LEU A 268 49.20 -5.60 -100.53
C LEU A 268 49.38 -6.51 -99.30
N ASP A 269 50.58 -7.05 -99.11
CA ASP A 269 50.90 -7.90 -97.97
C ASP A 269 50.89 -7.10 -96.65
N ASP A 270 51.38 -5.86 -96.67
CA ASP A 270 51.26 -4.93 -95.55
C ASP A 270 49.78 -4.61 -95.24
N LEU A 271 48.97 -4.29 -96.25
CA LEU A 271 47.53 -4.08 -96.09
C LEU A 271 46.83 -5.31 -95.50
N HIS A 272 47.16 -6.52 -95.96
CA HIS A 272 46.62 -7.78 -95.42
C HIS A 272 46.97 -8.02 -93.96
N SER A 273 48.12 -7.51 -93.50
CA SER A 273 48.52 -7.55 -92.09
C SER A 273 47.72 -6.56 -91.24
N GLN A 274 47.46 -5.36 -91.77
CA GLN A 274 46.74 -4.29 -91.07
C GLN A 274 45.23 -4.53 -90.98
N ILE A 275 44.63 -5.20 -91.98
CA ILE A 275 43.17 -5.51 -92.00
C ILE A 275 42.72 -6.24 -90.73
N ALA A 276 43.53 -7.15 -90.20
CA ALA A 276 43.18 -7.89 -88.98
C ALA A 276 43.11 -6.97 -87.75
N SER A 277 44.09 -6.08 -87.59
CA SER A 277 44.14 -5.12 -86.47
C SER A 277 43.01 -4.09 -86.55
N VAL A 278 42.71 -3.60 -87.76
CA VAL A 278 41.59 -2.65 -87.96
C VAL A 278 40.24 -3.34 -87.72
N ALA A 279 40.06 -4.58 -88.18
CA ALA A 279 38.85 -5.35 -87.92
C ALA A 279 38.63 -5.62 -86.42
N GLU A 280 39.69 -5.95 -85.68
CA GLU A 280 39.68 -6.09 -84.23
C GLU A 280 39.26 -4.79 -83.53
N MET A 281 39.89 -3.66 -83.87
CA MET A 281 39.57 -2.36 -83.29
C MET A 281 38.10 -1.96 -83.52
N VAL A 282 37.57 -2.20 -84.74
CA VAL A 282 36.18 -1.87 -85.07
C VAL A 282 35.20 -2.75 -84.32
N VAL A 283 35.46 -4.07 -84.21
CA VAL A 283 34.60 -4.99 -83.45
C VAL A 283 34.66 -4.69 -81.95
N ASP A 284 35.85 -4.37 -81.43
CA ASP A 284 36.01 -3.96 -80.03
C ASP A 284 35.19 -2.70 -79.71
N HIS A 285 35.27 -1.68 -80.57
CA HIS A 285 34.54 -0.43 -80.37
C HIS A 285 33.03 -0.56 -80.58
N GLN A 286 32.58 -1.25 -81.63
CA GLN A 286 31.16 -1.32 -82.01
C GLN A 286 30.36 -2.38 -81.25
N LEU A 287 30.99 -3.48 -80.83
CA LEU A 287 30.29 -4.64 -80.29
C LEU A 287 30.78 -4.98 -78.88
N ARG A 288 32.08 -5.23 -78.70
CA ARG A 288 32.61 -5.73 -77.43
C ARG A 288 32.42 -4.74 -76.29
N ASN A 289 32.87 -3.50 -76.46
CA ASN A 289 32.79 -2.48 -75.42
C ASN A 289 31.34 -2.13 -75.03
N PRO A 290 30.39 -1.94 -75.98
CA PRO A 290 28.98 -1.72 -75.63
C PRO A 290 28.32 -2.91 -74.92
N LEU A 291 28.60 -4.16 -75.35
CA LEU A 291 28.04 -5.36 -74.72
C LEU A 291 28.55 -5.54 -73.29
N MET A 292 29.86 -5.36 -73.08
CA MET A 292 30.47 -5.39 -71.75
C MET A 292 29.94 -4.26 -70.87
N GLY A 293 29.83 -3.04 -71.39
CA GLY A 293 29.27 -1.91 -70.65
C GLY A 293 27.81 -2.09 -70.25
N MET A 294 26.96 -2.71 -71.10
CA MET A 294 25.58 -3.04 -70.72
C MET A 294 25.52 -4.13 -69.64
N LYS A 295 26.38 -5.15 -69.74
CA LYS A 295 26.50 -6.20 -68.72
C LYS A 295 26.90 -5.60 -67.37
N GLU A 296 27.97 -4.80 -67.35
CA GLU A 296 28.45 -4.15 -66.12
C GLU A 296 27.38 -3.26 -65.48
N ARG A 297 26.61 -2.51 -66.28
CA ARG A 297 25.47 -1.72 -65.77
C ARG A 297 24.40 -2.61 -65.14
N LYS A 298 24.00 -3.68 -65.83
CA LYS A 298 23.01 -4.63 -65.34
C LYS A 298 23.47 -5.35 -64.06
N ASP A 299 24.74 -5.71 -63.99
CA ASP A 299 25.34 -6.33 -62.81
C ASP A 299 25.42 -5.33 -61.64
N ARG A 300 25.71 -4.05 -61.92
CA ARG A 300 25.67 -2.99 -60.91
C ARG A 300 24.26 -2.74 -60.39
N GLU A 301 23.26 -2.66 -61.26
CA GLU A 301 21.85 -2.51 -60.88
C GLU A 301 21.36 -3.71 -60.05
N ARG A 302 21.70 -4.94 -60.46
CA ARG A 302 21.40 -6.15 -59.70
C ARG A 302 22.07 -6.14 -58.32
N SER A 303 23.35 -5.78 -58.26
CA SER A 303 24.09 -5.69 -57.01
C SER A 303 23.47 -4.64 -56.08
N GLN A 304 23.14 -3.45 -56.60
CA GLN A 304 22.45 -2.41 -55.85
C GLN A 304 21.10 -2.88 -55.32
N THR A 305 20.29 -3.52 -56.17
CA THR A 305 18.99 -4.06 -55.79
C THR A 305 19.14 -5.13 -54.71
N ARG A 306 20.12 -6.04 -54.85
CA ARG A 306 20.46 -7.06 -53.86
C ARG A 306 20.88 -6.44 -52.53
N THR A 307 21.74 -5.42 -52.55
CA THR A 307 22.17 -4.72 -51.33
C THR A 307 21.00 -3.99 -50.65
N ALA A 308 20.10 -3.37 -51.42
CA ALA A 308 18.92 -2.70 -50.87
C ALA A 308 17.97 -3.70 -50.20
N TRP A 309 17.73 -4.87 -50.82
CA TRP A 309 16.93 -5.93 -50.22
C TRP A 309 17.58 -6.54 -48.97
N LEU A 310 18.90 -6.76 -48.99
CA LEU A 310 19.63 -7.24 -47.80
C LEU A 310 19.57 -6.22 -46.67
N GLN A 311 19.72 -4.93 -46.97
CA GLN A 311 19.60 -3.87 -45.98
C GLN A 311 18.18 -3.77 -45.42
N TYR A 312 17.15 -3.95 -46.26
CA TYR A 312 15.76 -4.04 -45.81
C TYR A 312 15.56 -5.22 -44.84
N VAL A 313 16.04 -6.42 -45.19
CA VAL A 313 15.95 -7.61 -44.31
C VAL A 313 16.70 -7.38 -42.99
N LEU A 314 17.91 -6.81 -43.03
CA LEU A 314 18.69 -6.55 -41.82
C LEU A 314 18.01 -5.51 -40.94
N SER A 315 17.52 -4.41 -41.51
CA SER A 315 16.81 -3.36 -40.77
C SER A 315 15.50 -3.83 -40.15
N THR A 316 14.76 -4.72 -40.83
CA THR A 316 13.52 -5.29 -40.30
C THR A 316 13.80 -6.26 -39.16
N LEU A 317 14.82 -7.12 -39.28
CA LEU A 317 15.26 -8.00 -38.19
C LEU A 317 15.78 -7.21 -36.98
N GLU A 318 16.57 -6.16 -37.20
CA GLU A 318 17.07 -5.29 -36.13
C GLU A 318 15.93 -4.56 -35.42
N TYR A 319 14.95 -4.05 -36.18
CA TYR A 319 13.75 -3.43 -35.62
C TYR A 319 12.91 -4.40 -34.79
N MET A 320 12.69 -5.62 -35.29
CA MET A 320 11.99 -6.68 -34.55
C MET A 320 12.74 -7.04 -33.26
N GLY A 321 14.07 -7.16 -33.31
CA GLY A 321 14.92 -7.42 -32.15
C GLY A 321 14.84 -6.33 -31.09
N LYS A 322 15.08 -5.06 -31.48
CA LYS A 322 14.96 -3.90 -30.56
C LYS A 322 13.60 -3.82 -29.90
N ARG A 323 12.53 -4.06 -30.67
CA ARG A 323 11.18 -4.05 -30.13
C ARG A 323 10.96 -5.21 -29.16
N LEU A 324 11.44 -6.41 -29.47
CA LEU A 324 11.36 -7.56 -28.56
C LEU A 324 12.07 -7.24 -27.23
N ASP A 325 13.27 -6.65 -27.27
CA ASP A 325 14.01 -6.23 -26.08
C ASP A 325 13.21 -5.22 -25.22
N THR A 326 12.57 -4.23 -25.85
CA THR A 326 11.73 -3.25 -25.12
C THR A 326 10.52 -3.91 -24.46
N VAL A 327 9.88 -4.85 -25.13
CA VAL A 327 8.74 -5.59 -24.59
C VAL A 327 9.18 -6.51 -23.47
N THR A 328 10.32 -7.18 -23.61
CA THR A 328 10.91 -8.05 -22.56
C THR A 328 11.29 -7.25 -21.32
N ALA A 329 11.87 -6.07 -21.48
CA ALA A 329 12.17 -5.17 -20.35
C ALA A 329 10.88 -4.73 -19.65
N TYR A 330 9.85 -4.35 -20.41
CA TYR A 330 8.55 -3.97 -19.84
C TYR A 330 7.86 -5.13 -19.12
N THR A 331 7.82 -6.34 -19.70
CA THR A 331 7.26 -7.53 -19.05
C THR A 331 7.97 -7.84 -17.74
N ARG A 332 9.30 -7.71 -17.72
CA ARG A 332 10.11 -7.95 -16.53
C ARG A 332 9.76 -6.96 -15.41
N ASN A 333 9.60 -5.67 -15.74
CA ASN A 333 9.21 -4.66 -14.77
C ASN A 333 7.81 -4.94 -14.17
N VAL A 334 6.85 -5.35 -15.00
CA VAL A 334 5.49 -5.72 -14.54
C VAL A 334 5.55 -6.94 -13.62
N ASP A 335 6.35 -7.96 -13.96
CA ASP A 335 6.49 -9.15 -13.12
C ASP A 335 7.23 -8.84 -11.79
N GLU A 336 8.30 -8.02 -11.83
CA GLU A 336 9.01 -7.57 -10.63
C GLU A 336 8.10 -6.72 -9.72
N PHE A 337 7.27 -5.85 -10.30
CA PHE A 337 6.28 -5.07 -9.56
C PHE A 337 5.18 -5.96 -8.97
N GLN A 338 4.71 -6.98 -9.71
CA GLN A 338 3.78 -7.98 -9.19
C GLN A 338 4.38 -8.73 -7.99
N GLN A 339 5.65 -9.14 -8.07
CA GLN A 339 6.34 -9.79 -6.94
C GLN A 339 6.45 -8.86 -5.73
N ALA A 340 6.83 -7.60 -5.93
CA ALA A 340 6.88 -6.61 -4.87
C ALA A 340 5.49 -6.41 -4.22
N LEU A 341 4.43 -6.32 -5.02
CA LEU A 341 3.06 -6.21 -4.53
C LEU A 341 2.66 -7.44 -3.71
N THR A 342 3.01 -8.66 -4.15
CA THR A 342 2.73 -9.87 -3.36
C THR A 342 3.44 -9.84 -2.02
N HIS A 343 4.72 -9.42 -1.98
CA HIS A 343 5.49 -9.28 -0.74
C HIS A 343 4.87 -8.25 0.21
N ILE A 344 4.43 -7.11 -0.32
CA ILE A 344 3.74 -6.07 0.47
C ILE A 344 2.41 -6.60 0.98
N SER A 345 1.64 -7.32 0.15
CA SER A 345 0.36 -7.89 0.57
C SER A 345 0.52 -8.94 1.68
N GLU A 346 1.56 -9.78 1.62
CA GLU A 346 1.87 -10.74 2.69
C GLU A 346 2.34 -10.05 3.97
N ALA A 347 3.17 -9.00 3.84
CA ALA A 347 3.62 -8.21 4.97
C ALA A 347 2.45 -7.44 5.63
N ALA A 348 1.53 -6.92 4.82
CA ALA A 348 0.30 -6.28 5.28
C ALA A 348 -0.60 -7.29 6.01
N ALA A 349 -0.84 -8.47 5.43
CA ALA A 349 -1.64 -9.52 6.07
C ALA A 349 -1.06 -10.00 7.41
N LYS A 350 0.28 -9.99 7.59
CA LYS A 350 0.93 -10.32 8.87
C LYS A 350 0.82 -9.23 9.93
N ARG A 351 0.72 -7.95 9.51
CA ARG A 351 0.74 -6.78 10.41
C ARG A 351 -0.65 -6.25 10.72
N ILE A 352 -1.61 -6.46 9.83
CA ILE A 352 -3.02 -6.14 10.05
C ILE A 352 -3.58 -7.26 10.96
N PRO A 353 -3.99 -6.95 12.20
CA PRO A 353 -4.60 -7.96 13.06
C PRO A 353 -5.88 -8.49 12.40
N ASP A 354 -6.04 -9.82 12.41
CA ASP A 354 -7.28 -10.46 11.96
C ASP A 354 -8.46 -9.86 12.72
N ALA A 355 -9.37 -9.20 12.01
CA ALA A 355 -10.63 -8.67 12.54
C ALA A 355 -11.60 -9.77 13.03
N ASN A 356 -11.16 -11.03 13.07
CA ASN A 356 -11.92 -12.20 13.52
C ASN A 356 -11.67 -12.60 14.98
N GLY A 357 -10.90 -11.81 15.75
CA GLY A 357 -10.96 -11.90 17.21
C GLY A 357 -12.36 -11.48 17.67
N GLU A 358 -13.10 -12.41 18.32
CA GLU A 358 -14.47 -12.25 18.79
C GLU A 358 -14.82 -10.81 19.22
N PRO A 359 -15.91 -10.22 18.69
CA PRO A 359 -16.37 -8.92 19.17
C PRO A 359 -16.88 -9.09 20.60
N ALA A 360 -16.04 -8.78 21.58
CA ALA A 360 -16.44 -8.60 22.96
C ALA A 360 -17.24 -7.29 23.12
N THR A 361 -18.41 -7.22 22.49
CA THR A 361 -19.64 -6.53 22.94
C THR A 361 -20.68 -6.50 21.80
N PRO A 362 -21.97 -6.67 22.11
CA PRO A 362 -23.00 -6.69 21.08
C PRO A 362 -23.11 -5.31 20.44
N ALA A 363 -22.95 -5.29 19.12
CA ALA A 363 -23.32 -4.18 18.28
C ALA A 363 -24.78 -3.79 18.58
N ARG A 364 -24.96 -2.70 19.33
CA ARG A 364 -26.23 -1.98 19.34
C ARG A 364 -26.45 -1.53 17.91
N LYS A 365 -27.35 -2.23 17.21
CA LYS A 365 -27.97 -1.80 15.96
C LYS A 365 -28.40 -0.34 16.14
N ARG A 366 -27.58 0.59 15.62
CA ARG A 366 -28.06 1.94 15.38
C ARG A 366 -29.10 1.80 14.28
N THR A 367 -30.32 2.10 14.67
CA THR A 367 -31.42 2.41 13.77
C THR A 367 -30.90 3.30 12.66
N ILE A 368 -31.29 2.91 11.44
CA ILE A 368 -31.13 3.63 10.20
C ILE A 368 -31.59 5.07 10.44
N SER A 369 -30.61 5.95 10.68
CA SER A 369 -30.76 7.38 10.51
C SER A 369 -29.89 7.72 9.32
N THR A 370 -30.59 7.97 8.23
CA THR A 370 -30.21 8.74 7.05
C THR A 370 -28.78 9.30 7.05
N PRO A 371 -27.99 9.06 5.99
CA PRO A 371 -26.67 9.66 5.89
C PRO A 371 -26.87 11.18 5.73
N LYS A 372 -26.56 11.94 6.78
CA LYS A 372 -26.16 13.34 6.61
C LYS A 372 -24.78 13.34 5.99
N SER A 373 -24.81 13.07 4.69
CA SER A 373 -23.89 13.60 3.70
C SER A 373 -23.39 14.97 4.15
N ALA A 374 -22.09 15.07 4.43
CA ALA A 374 -21.38 16.34 4.53
C ALA A 374 -21.10 16.93 3.13
N PHE A 375 -21.98 16.67 2.15
CA PHE A 375 -22.13 17.57 1.02
C PHE A 375 -23.01 18.72 1.49
N SER A 376 -22.39 19.90 1.59
CA SER A 376 -23.11 21.17 1.52
C SER A 376 -24.23 21.06 0.48
N PRO A 377 -25.46 21.50 0.80
CA PRO A 377 -26.49 21.55 -0.22
C PRO A 377 -25.93 22.40 -1.35
N ALA A 378 -26.00 21.87 -2.57
CA ALA A 378 -25.92 22.70 -3.76
C ALA A 378 -27.07 23.71 -3.65
N ILE A 379 -26.76 24.85 -3.02
CA ILE A 379 -27.54 26.05 -3.17
C ILE A 379 -27.53 26.25 -4.68
N LYS A 380 -28.68 26.05 -5.32
CA LYS A 380 -28.94 26.59 -6.65
C LYS A 380 -28.96 28.12 -6.49
N LEU A 381 -27.79 28.69 -6.26
CA LEU A 381 -27.52 30.07 -6.59
C LEU A 381 -27.64 30.09 -8.10
N LYS A 382 -28.68 30.77 -8.59
CA LYS A 382 -28.70 31.25 -9.96
C LYS A 382 -27.29 31.79 -10.26
N PRO A 383 -26.64 31.38 -11.36
CA PRO A 383 -25.34 31.96 -11.69
C PRO A 383 -25.54 33.47 -11.81
N SER A 384 -24.93 34.22 -10.90
CA SER A 384 -24.63 35.63 -11.14
C SER A 384 -23.67 35.61 -12.31
N LYS A 385 -24.19 35.90 -13.52
CA LYS A 385 -23.48 36.02 -14.80
C LYS A 385 -22.01 35.58 -14.74
N SER A 386 -21.77 34.26 -14.74
CA SER A 386 -20.42 33.76 -14.93
C SER A 386 -20.00 34.08 -16.35
N LEU A 387 -18.75 34.50 -16.51
CA LEU A 387 -18.10 34.71 -17.79
C LEU A 387 -18.32 33.49 -18.71
N ASP A 388 -18.72 33.70 -19.96
CA ASP A 388 -18.96 32.62 -20.93
C ASP A 388 -17.62 32.06 -21.43
N LEU A 389 -17.02 31.17 -20.63
CA LEU A 389 -15.77 30.48 -20.98
C LEU A 389 -16.06 29.21 -21.78
N PRO A 390 -15.20 28.84 -22.75
CA PRO A 390 -15.30 27.56 -23.46
C PRO A 390 -15.38 26.35 -22.50
N PRO A 391 -16.23 25.35 -22.79
CA PRO A 391 -16.49 24.22 -21.89
C PRO A 391 -15.23 23.39 -21.55
N ALA A 392 -14.25 23.33 -22.46
CA ALA A 392 -12.98 22.67 -22.20
C ALA A 392 -12.14 23.36 -21.10
N LEU A 393 -12.21 24.69 -21.02
CA LEU A 393 -11.50 25.47 -19.99
C LEU A 393 -12.22 25.39 -18.65
N GLN A 394 -13.56 25.35 -18.65
CA GLN A 394 -14.34 25.13 -17.43
C GLN A 394 -14.04 23.75 -16.81
N GLU A 395 -13.94 22.71 -17.65
CA GLU A 395 -13.60 21.36 -17.18
C GLU A 395 -12.15 21.28 -16.67
N ALA A 396 -11.20 21.94 -17.34
CA ALA A 396 -9.81 22.00 -16.88
C ALA A 396 -9.66 22.73 -15.52
N LEU A 397 -10.38 23.84 -15.33
CA LEU A 397 -10.40 24.56 -14.04
C LEU A 397 -11.06 23.73 -12.94
N ARG A 398 -12.09 22.95 -13.28
CA ARG A 398 -12.74 22.00 -12.35
C ARG A 398 -11.81 20.86 -11.96
N HIS A 399 -11.08 20.27 -12.91
CA HIS A 399 -10.04 19.27 -12.63
C HIS A 399 -8.91 19.83 -11.77
N ALA A 400 -8.57 21.11 -11.94
CA ALA A 400 -7.60 21.79 -11.11
C ALA A 400 -8.16 22.27 -9.75
N SER A 401 -9.43 21.99 -9.43
CA SER A 401 -10.14 22.46 -8.22
C SER A 401 -10.11 23.98 -8.02
N ILE A 402 -10.24 24.74 -9.10
CA ILE A 402 -10.25 26.22 -9.08
C ILE A 402 -11.68 26.71 -9.33
N SER A 403 -12.21 27.53 -8.41
CA SER A 403 -13.55 28.12 -8.55
C SER A 403 -13.53 29.31 -9.52
N PHE A 404 -14.43 29.31 -10.51
CA PHE A 404 -14.54 30.34 -11.55
C PHE A 404 -15.76 31.26 -11.34
N ASN A 405 -15.88 31.89 -10.17
CA ASN A 405 -16.98 32.82 -9.86
C ASN A 405 -16.53 34.27 -10.01
N GLN A 406 -16.10 34.69 -11.21
CA GLN A 406 -15.53 36.01 -11.42
C GLN A 406 -16.13 36.74 -12.62
N ASP A 407 -16.25 38.07 -12.47
CA ASP A 407 -16.99 38.94 -13.38
C ASP A 407 -16.18 39.38 -14.62
N SER A 408 -14.87 39.11 -14.66
CA SER A 408 -13.98 39.52 -15.78
C SER A 408 -12.84 38.51 -16.03
N VAL A 409 -12.31 38.48 -17.27
CA VAL A 409 -11.14 37.64 -17.64
C VAL A 409 -9.90 38.05 -16.85
N ASP A 410 -9.70 39.35 -16.65
CA ASP A 410 -8.49 39.88 -16.00
C ASP A 410 -8.46 39.50 -14.51
N ALA A 411 -9.59 39.58 -13.82
CA ALA A 411 -9.69 39.08 -12.45
C ALA A 411 -9.38 37.57 -12.37
N LEU A 412 -9.82 36.80 -13.37
CA LEU A 412 -9.60 35.35 -13.43
C LEU A 412 -8.12 35.05 -13.60
N LEU A 413 -7.42 35.78 -14.46
CA LEU A 413 -5.97 35.67 -14.62
C LEU A 413 -5.23 36.03 -13.33
N ASP A 414 -5.59 37.12 -12.66
CA ASP A 414 -4.97 37.52 -11.39
C ASP A 414 -5.18 36.47 -10.29
N SER A 415 -6.39 35.90 -10.21
CA SER A 415 -6.68 34.83 -9.26
C SER A 415 -5.91 33.54 -9.56
N LEU A 416 -5.75 33.20 -10.84
CA LEU A 416 -4.96 32.04 -11.26
C LEU A 416 -3.48 32.25 -10.94
N SER A 417 -2.93 33.44 -11.16
CA SER A 417 -1.56 33.75 -10.78
C SER A 417 -1.34 33.66 -9.27
N ASN A 418 -2.30 34.13 -8.48
CA ASN A 418 -2.23 34.05 -7.01
C ASN A 418 -2.33 32.60 -6.53
N ILE A 419 -3.22 31.78 -7.10
CA ILE A 419 -3.35 30.36 -6.78
C ILE A 419 -2.09 29.60 -7.19
N GLN A 420 -1.50 29.92 -8.34
CA GLN A 420 -0.24 29.30 -8.79
C GLN A 420 0.89 29.64 -7.83
N LEU A 421 1.00 30.89 -7.39
CA LEU A 421 1.99 31.30 -6.40
C LEU A 421 1.78 30.57 -5.07
N GLU A 422 0.55 30.54 -4.55
CA GLU A 422 0.20 29.85 -3.30
C GLU A 422 0.48 28.34 -3.36
N ARG A 423 0.23 27.70 -4.50
CA ARG A 423 0.54 26.27 -4.68
C ARG A 423 2.04 26.02 -4.76
N ASN A 424 2.79 26.89 -5.44
CA ASN A 424 4.24 26.78 -5.49
C ASN A 424 4.88 26.99 -4.11
N THR A 425 4.41 27.95 -3.32
CA THR A 425 4.89 28.14 -1.94
C THR A 425 4.56 26.92 -1.08
N LYS A 426 3.33 26.40 -1.14
CA LYS A 426 2.96 25.17 -0.42
C LYS A 426 3.79 23.97 -0.83
N LEU A 427 4.09 23.82 -2.13
CA LEU A 427 4.96 22.75 -2.61
C LEU A 427 6.38 22.88 -2.05
N GLN A 428 6.92 24.09 -2.02
CA GLN A 428 8.23 24.37 -1.44
C GLN A 428 8.25 24.11 0.08
N ASP A 429 7.19 24.48 0.79
CA ASP A 429 7.02 24.21 2.22
C ASP A 429 6.91 22.71 2.49
N HIS A 430 6.17 21.97 1.67
CA HIS A 430 6.10 20.52 1.75
C HIS A 430 7.45 19.85 1.46
N TYR A 431 8.20 20.35 0.48
CA TYR A 431 9.51 19.81 0.17
C TYR A 431 10.51 20.04 1.31
N SER A 432 10.56 21.28 1.84
CA SER A 432 11.45 21.62 2.96
C SER A 432 11.07 20.87 4.24
N SER A 433 9.77 20.77 4.56
CA SER A 433 9.27 20.00 5.71
C SER A 433 9.58 18.51 5.58
N SER A 434 9.35 17.91 4.41
CA SER A 434 9.64 16.50 4.14
C SER A 434 11.14 16.21 4.18
N SER A 435 11.96 17.08 3.59
CA SER A 435 13.43 16.99 3.63
C SER A 435 13.95 17.09 5.06
N SER A 436 13.51 18.09 5.83
CA SER A 436 13.90 18.26 7.23
C SER A 436 13.51 17.06 8.08
N SER A 437 12.28 16.55 7.94
CA SER A 437 11.82 15.37 8.66
C SER A 437 12.60 14.11 8.29
N ALA A 438 12.94 13.93 7.00
CA ALA A 438 13.78 12.82 6.57
C ALA A 438 15.20 12.93 7.15
N HIS A 439 15.79 14.12 7.18
CA HIS A 439 17.10 14.36 7.80
C HIS A 439 17.08 14.10 9.31
N GLU A 440 16.07 14.56 10.02
CA GLU A 440 15.91 14.34 11.47
C GLU A 440 15.77 12.84 11.80
N ASN A 441 14.93 12.12 11.05
CA ASN A 441 14.76 10.67 11.20
C ASN A 441 16.05 9.89 10.91
N LEU A 442 16.82 10.30 9.89
CA LEU A 442 18.12 9.69 9.60
C LEU A 442 19.14 10.00 10.69
N ALA A 443 19.21 11.24 11.16
CA ALA A 443 20.10 11.65 12.24
C ALA A 443 19.81 10.87 13.54
N GLU A 444 18.53 10.71 13.91
CA GLU A 444 18.13 9.93 15.08
C GLU A 444 18.58 8.46 14.94
N ARG A 445 18.36 7.85 13.77
CA ARG A 445 18.76 6.45 13.50
C ARG A 445 20.27 6.27 13.55
N PHE A 446 21.04 7.18 12.93
CA PHE A 446 22.50 7.11 12.95
C PHE A 446 23.06 7.36 14.35
N SER A 447 22.52 8.33 15.09
CA SER A 447 22.92 8.60 16.48
C SER A 447 22.66 7.38 17.37
N LYS A 448 21.51 6.73 17.21
CA LYS A 448 21.20 5.51 17.96
C LYS A 448 22.13 4.35 17.59
N ALA A 449 22.37 4.14 16.29
CA ALA A 449 23.27 3.10 15.80
C ALA A 449 24.72 3.32 16.28
N ASP A 450 25.20 4.56 16.29
CA ASP A 450 26.52 4.91 16.80
C ASP A 450 26.61 4.71 18.32
N GLY A 451 25.55 5.05 19.06
CA GLY A 451 25.42 4.74 20.48
C GLY A 451 25.50 3.24 20.77
N GLU A 452 24.73 2.43 20.03
CA GLU A 452 24.75 0.97 20.14
C GLU A 452 26.14 0.39 19.76
N LEU A 453 26.75 0.85 18.67
CA LEU A 453 28.11 0.48 18.28
C LEU A 453 29.12 0.77 19.39
N LYS A 454 29.07 1.96 19.98
CA LYS A 454 29.92 2.34 21.13
C LYS A 454 29.69 1.42 22.32
N THR A 455 28.44 1.06 22.64
CA THR A 455 28.18 0.10 23.73
C THR A 455 28.77 -1.28 23.46
N ILE A 456 28.65 -1.79 22.22
CA ILE A 456 29.21 -3.09 21.81
C ILE A 456 30.74 -3.05 21.87
N LEU A 457 31.36 -2.00 21.32
CA LEU A 457 32.82 -1.84 21.36
C LEU A 457 33.33 -1.71 22.79
N ASN A 458 32.66 -0.94 23.65
CA ASN A 458 33.02 -0.81 25.06
C ASN A 458 32.93 -2.15 25.80
N ALA A 459 31.90 -2.96 25.53
CA ALA A 459 31.77 -4.30 26.11
C ALA A 459 32.87 -5.24 25.62
N LEU A 460 33.19 -5.21 24.31
CA LEU A 460 34.20 -6.05 23.68
C LEU A 460 35.62 -5.74 24.18
N TYR A 461 35.94 -4.44 24.36
CA TYR A 461 37.26 -4.00 24.81
C TYR A 461 37.40 -3.87 26.33
N SER A 462 36.33 -4.13 27.11
CA SER A 462 36.31 -4.04 28.57
C SER A 462 37.38 -4.88 29.28
N HIS A 463 37.83 -5.98 28.66
CA HIS A 463 38.81 -6.91 29.22
C HIS A 463 40.19 -6.84 28.55
N THR A 464 40.41 -5.87 27.67
CA THR A 464 41.70 -5.67 27.00
C THR A 464 42.48 -4.53 27.65
N PRO A 465 43.83 -4.61 27.77
CA PRO A 465 44.65 -3.56 28.39
C PRO A 465 44.67 -2.24 27.60
N PHE A 466 44.14 -2.24 26.37
CA PHE A 466 43.92 -1.05 25.55
C PHE A 466 42.41 -0.85 25.40
N GLN A 467 41.82 -0.16 26.37
CA GLN A 467 40.38 -0.04 26.61
C GLN A 467 39.60 0.69 25.49
N GLN A 468 40.26 1.13 24.42
CA GLN A 468 39.67 1.76 23.24
C GLN A 468 40.59 1.57 22.03
N VAL A 469 40.15 0.82 21.02
CA VAL A 469 40.76 0.86 19.68
C VAL A 469 40.06 1.98 18.90
N GLN A 470 40.63 3.17 18.93
CA GLN A 470 40.23 4.25 18.02
C GLN A 470 40.69 3.88 16.61
N LEU A 471 39.76 3.43 15.77
CA LEU A 471 40.00 3.12 14.35
C LEU A 471 40.18 4.40 13.51
N THR A 472 39.86 5.57 14.09
CA THR A 472 40.06 6.89 13.51
C THR A 472 41.43 7.43 13.87
N ASN A 473 42.13 8.05 12.91
CA ASN A 473 43.39 8.72 13.19
C ASN A 473 43.10 9.94 14.09
N PRO A 474 43.69 10.04 15.30
CA PRO A 474 43.38 11.12 16.25
C PRO A 474 43.73 12.52 15.69
N LYS A 475 44.62 12.59 14.68
CA LYS A 475 44.91 13.85 13.99
C LYS A 475 43.77 14.30 13.09
N LEU A 476 43.05 13.37 12.46
CA LEU A 476 41.88 13.69 11.63
C LEU A 476 40.71 14.13 12.50
N GLU A 477 40.49 13.47 13.63
CA GLU A 477 39.41 13.80 14.56
C GLU A 477 39.62 15.18 15.20
N ASN A 478 40.86 15.50 15.61
CA ASN A 478 41.22 16.84 16.05
C ASN A 478 41.05 17.90 14.95
N ARG A 479 41.37 17.55 13.69
CA ARG A 479 41.19 18.47 12.56
C ARG A 479 39.72 18.71 12.24
N LEU A 480 38.89 17.67 12.35
CA LEU A 480 37.45 17.74 12.13
C LEU A 480 36.77 18.54 13.24
N GLY A 481 37.14 18.32 14.50
CA GLY A 481 36.67 19.14 15.62
C GLY A 481 37.14 20.60 15.55
N ASN A 482 38.32 20.87 14.99
CA ASN A 482 38.74 22.25 14.72
C ASN A 482 37.91 22.89 13.60
N MET A 483 37.61 22.15 12.53
CA MET A 483 36.72 22.62 11.46
C MET A 483 35.30 22.88 11.98
N GLU A 484 34.78 22.01 12.86
CA GLU A 484 33.45 22.19 13.46
C GLU A 484 33.40 23.46 14.31
N LYS A 485 34.43 23.73 15.11
CA LYS A 485 34.56 25.00 15.87
C LYS A 485 34.73 26.22 14.96
N GLU A 486 35.40 26.08 13.82
CA GLU A 486 35.50 27.15 12.83
C GLU A 486 34.14 27.40 12.16
N LEU A 487 33.38 26.35 11.88
CA LEU A 487 32.05 26.45 11.30
C LEU A 487 31.05 27.08 12.28
N GLU A 488 31.08 26.67 13.55
CA GLU A 488 30.24 27.25 14.61
C GLU A 488 30.57 28.73 14.85
N LYS A 489 31.85 29.11 14.77
CA LYS A 489 32.25 30.52 14.79
C LYS A 489 31.79 31.28 13.55
N ALA A 490 31.87 30.67 12.38
CA ALA A 490 31.38 31.29 11.14
C ALA A 490 29.86 31.47 11.17
N ASP A 491 29.13 30.51 11.73
CA ASP A 491 27.68 30.57 11.89
C ASP A 491 27.29 31.63 12.92
N GLN A 492 28.01 31.73 14.05
CA GLN A 492 27.84 32.84 14.99
C GLN A 492 28.15 34.20 14.36
N GLN A 493 29.20 34.29 13.54
CA GLN A 493 29.51 35.51 12.80
C GLN A 493 28.44 35.86 11.76
N LEU A 494 27.82 34.85 11.14
CA LEU A 494 26.72 35.03 10.20
C LEU A 494 25.46 35.50 10.93
N LEU A 495 25.12 34.89 12.06
CA LEU A 495 24.05 35.34 12.96
C LEU A 495 24.28 36.77 13.47
N GLU A 496 25.52 37.13 13.82
CA GLU A 496 25.90 38.49 14.21
C GLU A 496 25.83 39.47 13.03
N ALA A 497 26.21 39.04 11.82
CA ALA A 497 26.10 39.85 10.61
C ALA A 497 24.64 40.07 10.21
N GLU A 498 23.80 39.04 10.26
CA GLU A 498 22.38 39.11 9.97
C GLU A 498 21.64 39.95 11.03
N ALA A 499 21.99 39.82 12.31
CA ALA A 499 21.49 40.69 13.37
C ALA A 499 21.94 42.15 13.23
N ASN A 500 23.14 42.40 12.70
CA ASN A 500 23.64 43.75 12.43
C ASN A 500 23.00 44.37 11.17
N GLU A 501 22.75 43.59 10.12
CA GLU A 501 22.03 44.05 8.92
C GLU A 501 20.53 44.29 9.18
N LEU A 502 19.94 43.60 10.16
CA LEU A 502 18.55 43.80 10.61
C LEU A 502 18.39 44.74 11.82
N SER A 503 19.49 45.32 12.32
CA SER A 503 19.41 46.21 13.47
C SER A 503 18.85 47.59 13.08
N LEU A 504 17.65 47.89 13.58
CA LEU A 504 17.04 49.23 13.61
C LEU A 504 17.91 50.30 14.33
N SER A 505 19.06 49.92 14.89
CA SER A 505 20.03 50.83 15.52
C SER A 505 21.11 51.35 14.57
N ASP A 506 21.25 50.81 13.35
CA ASP A 506 22.24 51.31 12.39
C ASP A 506 21.89 52.73 11.90
N ALA A 507 22.88 53.62 11.93
CA ALA A 507 22.75 55.03 11.60
C ALA A 507 22.24 55.24 10.16
N LYS A 508 22.59 54.34 9.24
CA LYS A 508 22.11 54.37 7.85
C LYS A 508 20.64 53.99 7.74
N VAL A 509 20.19 52.95 8.44
CA VAL A 509 18.79 52.51 8.47
C VAL A 509 17.90 53.56 9.14
N ARG A 510 18.34 54.19 10.23
CA ARG A 510 17.65 55.34 10.84
C ARG A 510 17.55 56.54 9.91
N SER A 511 18.62 56.83 9.16
CA SER A 511 18.60 57.92 8.18
C SER A 511 17.66 57.63 7.01
N PHE A 512 17.50 56.35 6.63
CA PHE A 512 16.59 55.93 5.57
C PHE A 512 15.13 55.97 6.02
N ILE A 513 14.81 55.42 7.20
CA ILE A 513 13.46 55.48 7.80
C ILE A 513 13.06 56.92 8.07
N GLY A 514 13.97 57.78 8.55
CA GLY A 514 13.68 59.20 8.74
C GLY A 514 13.42 59.96 7.44
N LYS A 515 13.91 59.46 6.29
CA LYS A 515 13.80 60.11 4.98
C LYS A 515 12.62 59.59 4.15
N TYR A 516 12.21 58.35 4.35
CA TYR A 516 11.16 57.69 3.54
C TYR A 516 10.03 57.05 4.35
N GLY A 517 10.13 56.99 5.68
CA GLY A 517 9.08 56.49 6.57
C GLY A 517 8.08 57.57 6.93
N LYS A 518 7.16 57.85 6.01
CA LYS A 518 5.87 58.52 6.27
C LYS A 518 4.77 57.80 5.52
#